data_AF-A0A7X6VVQ8-F1
#
_entry.id   AF-A0A7X6VVQ8-F1
#
_cell.length_a   1.000
_cell.length_b   1.000
_cell.length_c   1.000
_cell.angle_alpha   90.00
_cell.angle_beta   90.00
_cell.angle_gamma   90.00
#
_symmetry.space_group_name_H-M   'P 1'
#
loop_
_entity.id
_entity.type
_entity.pdbx_description
1 polymer ?
#
loop_
_entity_poly.entity_id
_entity_poly.type
_entity_poly.pdbx_seq_one_letter_code
_entity_poly.pdbx_strand_id
1 'polypeptide(L)'
;MNNVDLEKKVKSLVHLNSYEKGLVCAVDILLELNYLTKKDYENWRFGRVDYLEKVCNTNLSKLTLINKLIRKYSTELGLKSSWTGYNQFGKGVKRRLRFSKSGDKTIEDRYSTHYIDRERIIELKNKASM
;
A
#
# COMPACT_ATOMS: atom_id res chain seq x y z
N MET A 1 -8.27 16.46 6.42
CA MET A 1 -8.53 15.37 7.38
C MET A 1 -7.54 15.47 8.54
N ASN A 2 -8.05 15.46 9.78
CA ASN A 2 -7.26 15.39 11.02
C ASN A 2 -6.79 13.93 11.27
N ASN A 3 -6.01 13.69 12.33
CA ASN A 3 -5.45 12.37 12.59
C ASN A 3 -6.50 11.34 13.07
N VAL A 4 -7.53 11.78 13.79
CA VAL A 4 -8.59 10.90 14.31
C VAL A 4 -9.46 10.36 13.18
N ASP A 5 -9.87 11.25 12.27
CA ASP A 5 -10.63 10.88 11.08
C ASP A 5 -9.80 10.02 10.13
N LEU A 6 -8.50 10.32 10.00
CA LEU A 6 -7.57 9.52 9.22
C LEU A 6 -7.45 8.10 9.79
N GLU A 7 -7.34 7.95 11.11
CA GLU A 7 -7.30 6.64 11.77
C GLU A 7 -8.57 5.82 11.50
N LYS A 8 -9.75 6.42 11.71
CA LYS A 8 -11.03 5.77 11.39
C LYS A 8 -11.12 5.33 9.94
N LYS A 9 -10.68 6.19 9.01
CA LYS A 9 -10.75 5.89 7.57
C LYS A 9 -9.76 4.81 7.17
N VAL A 10 -8.51 4.86 7.66
CA VAL A 10 -7.52 3.80 7.42
C VAL A 10 -8.01 2.47 7.99
N LYS A 11 -8.57 2.44 9.20
CA LYS A 11 -9.17 1.23 9.77
C LYS A 11 -10.21 0.64 8.82
N SER A 12 -11.18 1.46 8.42
CA SER A 12 -12.25 1.03 7.51
C SER A 12 -11.70 0.44 6.21
N LEU A 13 -10.73 1.11 5.57
CA LEU A 13 -10.11 0.65 4.33
C LEU A 13 -9.30 -0.65 4.51
N VAL A 14 -8.62 -0.84 5.64
CA VAL A 14 -7.92 -2.10 5.96
C VAL A 14 -8.91 -3.26 6.02
N HIS A 15 -10.01 -3.09 6.76
CA HIS A 15 -11.07 -4.11 6.84
C HIS A 15 -11.70 -4.39 5.47
N LEU A 16 -12.03 -3.33 4.70
CA LEU A 16 -12.61 -3.46 3.38
C LEU A 16 -11.68 -4.20 2.42
N ASN A 17 -10.40 -3.81 2.33
CA ASN A 17 -9.44 -4.44 1.43
C ASN A 17 -9.13 -5.89 1.83
N SER A 18 -9.07 -6.18 3.13
CA SER A 18 -8.96 -7.56 3.61
C SER A 18 -10.16 -8.39 3.16
N TYR A 19 -11.36 -7.86 3.27
CA TYR A 19 -12.58 -8.60 2.90
C TYR A 19 -12.76 -8.73 1.37
N GLU A 20 -12.59 -7.66 0.61
CA GLU A 20 -12.85 -7.66 -0.85
C GLU A 20 -11.74 -8.33 -1.65
N LYS A 21 -10.48 -8.16 -1.22
CA LYS A 21 -9.30 -8.60 -1.98
C LYS A 21 -8.49 -9.70 -1.27
N GLY A 22 -8.69 -9.90 0.03
CA GLY A 22 -7.78 -10.72 0.85
C GLY A 22 -6.37 -10.12 0.98
N LEU A 23 -6.22 -8.84 0.64
CA LEU A 23 -4.93 -8.17 0.52
C LEU A 23 -5.04 -6.71 0.95
N VAL A 24 -4.11 -6.28 1.81
CA VAL A 24 -3.97 -4.90 2.23
C VAL A 24 -2.54 -4.43 1.92
N CYS A 25 -2.41 -3.34 1.16
CA CYS A 25 -1.11 -2.71 0.90
C CYS A 25 -1.19 -1.18 1.00
N ALA A 26 -0.03 -0.56 1.25
CA ALA A 26 0.06 0.90 1.43
C ALA A 26 -0.38 1.68 0.19
N VAL A 27 -0.06 1.19 -1.01
CA VAL A 27 -0.40 1.85 -2.27
C VAL A 27 -1.92 1.94 -2.46
N ASP A 28 -2.65 0.84 -2.26
CA ASP A 28 -4.10 0.80 -2.40
C ASP A 28 -4.77 1.79 -1.44
N ILE A 29 -4.34 1.79 -0.17
CA ILE A 29 -4.89 2.71 0.83
C ILE A 29 -4.58 4.17 0.47
N LEU A 30 -3.40 4.47 -0.08
CA LEU A 30 -3.09 5.83 -0.55
C LEU A 30 -3.95 6.26 -1.74
N LEU A 31 -4.25 5.34 -2.66
CA LEU A 31 -5.17 5.58 -3.78
C LEU A 31 -6.60 5.83 -3.28
N GLU A 32 -7.11 4.98 -2.38
CA GLU A 32 -8.47 5.06 -1.80
C GLU A 32 -8.67 6.29 -0.90
N LEU A 33 -7.59 6.78 -0.28
CA LEU A 33 -7.59 8.05 0.46
C LEU A 33 -7.45 9.29 -0.45
N ASN A 34 -7.24 9.11 -1.76
CA ASN A 34 -6.89 10.16 -2.72
C ASN A 34 -5.60 10.92 -2.36
N TYR A 35 -4.70 10.30 -1.59
CA TYR A 35 -3.35 10.83 -1.31
C TYR A 35 -2.34 10.43 -2.37
N LEU A 36 -2.71 9.52 -3.26
CA LEU A 36 -1.99 9.19 -4.48
C LEU A 36 -3.04 9.14 -5.60
N THR A 37 -2.78 9.78 -6.73
CA THR A 37 -3.66 9.64 -7.90
C THR A 37 -3.25 8.42 -8.71
N LYS A 38 -4.18 7.86 -9.49
CA LYS A 38 -3.85 6.76 -10.42
C LYS A 38 -2.76 7.16 -11.42
N LYS A 39 -2.83 8.40 -11.94
CA LYS A 39 -1.83 8.96 -12.87
C LYS A 39 -0.44 9.03 -12.24
N ASP A 40 -0.35 9.49 -11.00
CA ASP A 40 0.92 9.60 -10.28
C ASP A 40 1.49 8.24 -9.91
N TYR A 41 0.61 7.31 -9.50
CA TYR A 41 0.97 5.92 -9.30
C TYR A 41 1.57 5.33 -10.58
N GLU A 42 0.90 5.46 -11.73
CA GLU A 42 1.41 4.98 -13.01
C GLU A 42 2.75 5.62 -13.38
N ASN A 43 2.88 6.95 -13.25
CA ASN A 43 4.13 7.65 -13.50
C ASN A 43 5.27 7.09 -12.63
N TRP A 44 5.02 6.81 -11.36
CA TRP A 44 5.98 6.14 -10.49
C TRP A 44 6.26 4.70 -10.94
N ARG A 45 5.23 3.91 -11.30
CA ARG A 45 5.43 2.53 -11.78
C ARG A 45 6.23 2.45 -13.08
N PHE A 46 6.12 3.44 -13.96
CA PHE A 46 6.92 3.55 -15.18
C PHE A 46 8.28 4.23 -14.96
N GLY A 47 8.63 4.59 -13.71
CA GLY A 47 9.93 5.18 -13.39
C GLY A 47 10.10 6.64 -13.81
N ARG A 48 9.00 7.35 -14.12
CA ARG A 48 9.00 8.80 -14.43
C ARG A 48 9.15 9.66 -13.17
N VAL A 49 8.99 9.05 -12.00
CA VAL A 49 9.11 9.66 -10.68
C VAL A 49 10.13 8.86 -9.87
N ASP A 50 11.07 9.55 -9.23
CA ASP A 50 12.20 8.94 -8.53
C ASP A 50 11.78 8.10 -7.31
N TYR A 51 10.73 8.55 -6.60
CA TYR A 51 10.20 7.90 -5.40
C TYR A 51 8.72 8.27 -5.17
N LEU A 52 7.93 7.35 -4.59
CA LEU A 52 6.47 7.49 -4.48
C LEU A 52 6.02 8.70 -3.65
N GLU A 53 6.66 8.93 -2.49
CA GLU A 53 6.29 10.03 -1.58
C GLU A 53 6.38 11.41 -2.26
N LYS A 54 7.16 11.56 -3.34
CA LYS A 54 7.30 12.80 -4.11
C LYS A 54 5.98 13.28 -4.72
N VAL A 55 5.11 12.34 -5.08
CA VAL A 55 3.86 12.58 -5.80
C VAL A 55 2.63 12.29 -4.93
N CYS A 56 2.84 12.06 -3.64
CA CYS A 56 1.74 11.98 -2.68
C CYS A 56 1.22 13.38 -2.33
N ASN A 57 -0.09 13.56 -2.39
CA ASN A 57 -0.77 14.84 -2.10
C ASN A 57 -0.96 15.08 -0.58
N THR A 58 0.07 14.77 0.22
CA THR A 58 0.05 14.92 1.68
C THR A 58 1.47 15.00 2.24
N ASN A 59 1.62 15.30 3.53
CA ASN A 59 2.94 15.41 4.16
C ASN A 59 3.49 14.05 4.66
N LEU A 60 4.81 13.97 4.85
CA LEU A 60 5.51 12.76 5.30
C LEU A 60 5.04 12.26 6.66
N SER A 61 4.64 13.16 7.57
CA SER A 61 4.11 12.79 8.89
C SER A 61 2.82 11.99 8.77
N LYS A 62 1.91 12.38 7.87
CA LYS A 62 0.68 11.65 7.58
C LYS A 62 0.95 10.32 6.88
N LEU A 63 1.88 10.29 5.92
CA LEU A 63 2.30 9.04 5.27
C LEU A 63 2.88 8.03 6.26
N THR A 64 3.70 8.51 7.19
CA THR A 64 4.24 7.69 8.28
C THR A 64 3.14 7.17 9.19
N LEU A 65 2.17 8.02 9.55
CA LEU A 65 1.02 7.63 10.37
C LEU A 65 0.17 6.56 9.67
N ILE A 66 -0.11 6.71 8.37
CA ILE A 66 -0.85 5.73 7.57
C ILE A 66 -0.16 4.37 7.63
N ASN A 67 1.15 4.30 7.34
CA ASN A 67 1.89 3.04 7.42
C ASN A 67 1.82 2.38 8.81
N LYS A 68 1.90 3.17 9.89
CA LYS A 68 1.74 2.67 11.27
C LYS A 68 0.34 2.08 11.50
N LEU A 69 -0.70 2.78 11.04
CA LEU A 69 -2.09 2.35 11.18
C LEU A 69 -2.41 1.10 10.36
N ILE A 70 -1.90 1.01 9.14
CA ILE A 70 -2.02 -0.20 8.29
C ILE A 70 -1.45 -1.40 9.04
N ARG A 71 -0.22 -1.28 9.56
CA ARG A 71 0.42 -2.34 10.34
C ARG A 71 -0.40 -2.71 11.57
N LYS A 72 -0.84 -1.72 12.35
CA LYS A 72 -1.64 -1.91 13.57
C LYS A 72 -2.88 -2.75 13.27
N TYR A 73 -3.74 -2.27 12.36
CA TYR A 73 -5.02 -2.93 12.09
C TYR A 73 -4.87 -4.25 11.33
N SER A 74 -3.87 -4.39 10.46
CA SER A 74 -3.60 -5.68 9.82
C SER A 74 -3.12 -6.72 10.82
N THR A 75 -2.36 -6.31 11.85
CA THR A 75 -1.94 -7.21 12.93
C THR A 75 -3.12 -7.58 13.84
N GLU A 76 -4.00 -6.63 14.18
CA GLU A 76 -5.22 -6.88 14.94
C GLU A 76 -6.15 -7.88 14.23
N LEU A 77 -6.19 -7.85 12.89
CA LEU A 77 -6.92 -8.79 12.05
C LEU A 77 -6.22 -10.16 11.87
N GLY A 78 -5.02 -10.35 12.42
CA GLY A 78 -4.26 -11.59 12.27
C GLY A 78 -3.70 -11.82 10.85
N LEU A 79 -3.61 -10.78 10.03
CA LEU A 79 -3.13 -10.89 8.65
C LEU A 79 -1.65 -11.22 8.58
N LYS A 80 -1.28 -12.07 7.62
CA LYS A 80 0.13 -12.43 7.43
C LYS A 80 0.87 -11.34 6.66
N SER A 81 1.95 -10.83 7.24
CA SER A 81 2.86 -9.93 6.53
C SER A 81 3.68 -10.68 5.48
N SER A 82 3.82 -10.06 4.31
CA SER A 82 4.62 -10.56 3.18
C SER A 82 5.30 -9.37 2.51
N TRP A 83 6.60 -9.45 2.34
CA TRP A 83 7.33 -8.41 1.63
C TRP A 83 7.12 -8.54 0.12
N THR A 84 6.84 -7.42 -0.55
CA THR A 84 6.58 -7.38 -1.99
C THR A 84 7.52 -6.42 -2.69
N GLY A 85 8.11 -6.91 -3.78
CA GLY A 85 9.01 -6.12 -4.60
C GLY A 85 8.32 -5.24 -5.63
N TYR A 86 8.58 -3.93 -5.57
CA TYR A 86 8.14 -2.98 -6.59
C TYR A 86 9.25 -2.71 -7.60
N ASN A 87 9.11 -3.25 -8.80
CA ASN A 87 10.01 -3.02 -9.93
C ASN A 87 9.30 -2.23 -11.02
N GLN A 88 10.04 -1.41 -11.76
CA GLN A 88 9.52 -0.64 -12.88
C GLN A 88 8.74 -1.50 -13.88
N PHE A 89 7.65 -0.95 -14.39
CA PHE A 89 6.90 -1.48 -15.53
C PHE A 89 7.55 -1.09 -16.85
N GLY A 90 7.33 -1.90 -17.88
CA GLY A 90 7.83 -1.65 -19.23
C GLY A 90 8.89 -2.65 -19.70
N LYS A 91 9.38 -2.42 -20.93
CA LYS A 91 10.45 -3.21 -21.55
C LYS A 91 11.82 -2.62 -21.16
N GLY A 92 12.77 -3.47 -20.79
CA GLY A 92 14.13 -3.07 -20.42
C GLY A 92 14.56 -3.54 -19.03
N VAL A 93 15.68 -2.98 -18.53
CA VAL A 93 16.23 -3.33 -17.21
C VAL A 93 15.24 -2.92 -16.12
N LYS A 94 14.69 -3.92 -15.42
CA LYS A 94 13.73 -3.72 -14.33
C LYS A 94 14.44 -3.14 -13.11
N ARG A 95 14.49 -1.81 -13.01
CA ARG A 95 15.02 -1.13 -11.82
C ARG A 95 14.03 -1.23 -10.67
N ARG A 96 14.56 -1.38 -9.47
CA ARG A 96 13.79 -1.34 -8.22
C ARG A 96 13.25 0.08 -8.01
N LEU A 97 11.96 0.20 -7.71
CA LEU A 97 11.34 1.46 -7.33
C LEU A 97 11.60 1.75 -5.86
N ARG A 98 11.69 3.04 -5.53
CA ARG A 98 11.79 3.55 -4.16
C ARG A 98 10.49 4.21 -3.73
N PHE A 99 10.17 4.12 -2.46
CA PHE A 99 9.03 4.82 -1.88
C PHE A 99 9.42 6.19 -1.36
N SER A 100 10.56 6.29 -0.70
CA SER A 100 11.01 7.49 0.00
C SER A 100 12.20 8.17 -0.67
N LYS A 101 12.39 9.46 -0.34
CA LYS A 101 13.58 10.22 -0.80
C LYS A 101 14.87 9.67 -0.20
N SER A 102 14.86 9.28 1.07
CA SER A 102 16.03 8.78 1.78
C SER A 102 16.42 7.37 1.33
N GLY A 103 15.47 6.56 0.87
CA GLY A 103 15.69 5.14 0.64
C GLY A 103 15.95 4.37 1.93
N ASP A 104 15.53 4.90 3.08
CA ASP A 104 15.72 4.25 4.37
C ASP A 104 15.02 2.89 4.37
N LYS A 105 15.78 1.83 4.68
CA LYS A 105 15.30 0.45 4.59
C LYS A 105 14.02 0.23 5.41
N THR A 106 13.88 0.86 6.56
CA THR A 106 12.69 0.69 7.42
C THR A 106 11.47 1.33 6.78
N ILE A 107 11.62 2.48 6.12
CA ILE A 107 10.53 3.13 5.38
C ILE A 107 10.17 2.29 4.16
N GLU A 108 11.16 1.87 3.36
CA GLU A 108 10.95 1.05 2.17
C GLU A 108 10.25 -0.27 2.50
N ASP A 109 10.65 -0.95 3.58
CA ASP A 109 10.04 -2.21 4.01
C ASP A 109 8.59 -2.02 4.48
N ARG A 110 8.27 -0.93 5.18
CA ARG A 110 6.88 -0.64 5.59
C ARG A 110 5.95 -0.50 4.39
N TYR A 111 6.38 0.26 3.38
CA TYR A 111 5.63 0.41 2.14
C TYR A 111 5.55 -0.88 1.31
N SER A 112 6.64 -1.65 1.30
CA SER A 112 6.73 -2.92 0.57
C SER A 112 5.98 -4.07 1.24
N THR A 113 5.57 -3.91 2.51
CA THR A 113 4.86 -4.96 3.25
C THR A 113 3.40 -5.00 2.85
N HIS A 114 3.00 -6.15 2.31
CA HIS A 114 1.61 -6.52 2.05
C HIS A 114 1.10 -7.39 3.19
N TYR A 115 -0.16 -7.21 3.58
CA TYR A 115 -0.83 -8.03 4.58
C TYR A 115 -1.89 -8.89 3.89
N ILE A 116 -1.82 -10.19 4.11
CA ILE A 116 -2.52 -11.18 3.31
C ILE A 116 -3.43 -12.02 4.21
N ASP A 117 -4.69 -12.11 3.83
CA ASP A 117 -5.65 -13.09 4.32
C ASP A 117 -5.69 -14.27 3.35
N ARG A 118 -4.99 -15.34 3.69
CA ARG A 118 -4.85 -16.50 2.80
C ARG A 118 -6.17 -17.23 2.60
N GLU A 119 -6.95 -17.36 3.66
CA GLU A 119 -8.23 -18.07 3.63
C GLU A 119 -9.20 -17.30 2.75
N ARG A 120 -9.26 -15.97 2.91
CA ARG A 120 -10.11 -15.13 2.08
C ARG A 120 -9.69 -15.14 0.60
N ILE A 121 -8.39 -15.14 0.29
CA ILE A 121 -7.93 -15.27 -1.10
C ILE A 121 -8.39 -16.59 -1.72
N ILE A 122 -8.34 -17.70 -0.98
CA ILE A 122 -8.79 -19.02 -1.46
C ILE A 122 -10.30 -18.99 -1.71
N GLU A 123 -11.08 -18.43 -0.78
CA GLU A 123 -12.53 -18.29 -0.92
C GLU A 123 -12.92 -17.48 -2.17
N LEU A 124 -12.27 -16.33 -2.40
CA LEU A 124 -12.51 -15.46 -3.56
C LEU A 124 -12.18 -16.17 -4.89
N LYS A 125 -11.08 -16.94 -4.93
CA LYS A 125 -10.71 -17.73 -6.13
C LYS A 125 -11.72 -18.82 -6.45
N ASN A 126 -12.24 -19.50 -5.43
CA ASN A 126 -13.24 -20.54 -5.61
C ASN A 126 -14.56 -19.96 -6.14
N LYS A 127 -14.98 -18.81 -5.63
CA LYS A 127 -16.18 -18.09 -6.13
C LYS A 127 -16.04 -17.62 -7.57
N ALA A 128 -14.85 -17.16 -7.99
CA ALA A 128 -14.62 -16.70 -9.36
C ALA A 128 -14.52 -17.84 -10.39
N SER A 129 -14.37 -19.08 -9.94
CA SER A 129 -14.27 -20.27 -10.81
C SER A 129 -15.61 -21.01 -10.98
N MET A 130 -16.67 -20.52 -10.31
CA MET A 130 -18.06 -20.97 -10.46
C MET A 130 -18.81 -20.03 -11.39
#